data_AF-A0A397V4A4-F1
#
_entry.id   AF-A0A397V4A4-F1
#
_cell.length_a   1.000
_cell.length_b   1.000
_cell.length_c   1.000
_cell.angle_alpha   90.00
_cell.angle_beta   90.00
_cell.angle_gamma   90.00
#
_symmetry.space_group_name_H-M   'P 1'
#
loop_
_entity.id
_entity.type
_entity.pdbx_description
1 polymer ?
#
loop_
_entity_poly.entity_id
_entity_poly.type
_entity_poly.pdbx_seq_one_letter_code
_entity_poly.pdbx_strand_id
1 'polypeptide(L)'
;MAFIPAALPISAGFSSSIKSEIEGIYGVLPYVAPEVLSRQSSFTQASDIYSFGIIMIEISVGQRPFDGVPFDKVLAARIWFELRPKFALETPNCYIELAMQCLDPDPQKRPTASVITGNLINGWTPSTFLLPYKILKLEQLNNNLWKPIR
;
A
#
# COMPACT_ATOMS: atom_id res chain seq x y z
N MET A 1 6.82 37.08 5.56
CA MET A 1 5.41 37.36 5.19
C MET A 1 5.16 36.61 3.89
N ALA A 2 4.84 35.31 3.95
CA ALA A 2 3.48 34.75 4.10
C ALA A 2 2.54 35.26 3.00
N PHE A 3 2.17 34.38 2.05
CA PHE A 3 0.79 34.14 1.62
C PHE A 3 0.75 32.96 0.64
N ILE A 4 0.44 31.77 1.16
CA ILE A 4 -0.17 30.68 0.39
C ILE A 4 -1.66 30.99 0.36
N PRO A 5 -2.31 30.95 -0.81
CA PRO A 5 -3.61 30.27 -0.81
C PRO A 5 -3.87 29.53 -2.12
N ALA A 6 -4.09 28.22 -2.02
CA ALA A 6 -5.17 27.53 -2.71
C ALA A 6 -5.15 26.08 -2.21
N ALA A 7 -5.85 25.85 -1.10
CA ALA A 7 -6.31 24.51 -0.76
C ALA A 7 -7.18 24.03 -1.93
N LEU A 8 -6.65 23.08 -2.71
CA LEU A 8 -7.47 22.32 -3.65
C LEU A 8 -8.56 21.62 -2.84
N PRO A 9 -9.82 21.64 -3.30
CA PRO A 9 -10.92 21.03 -2.59
C PRO A 9 -10.61 19.54 -2.43
N ILE A 10 -10.52 19.08 -1.18
CA ILE A 10 -10.56 17.67 -0.85
C ILE A 10 -11.94 17.21 -1.33
N SER A 11 -12.01 16.68 -2.55
CA SER A 11 -13.24 16.13 -3.09
C SER A 11 -13.57 14.90 -2.26
N ALA A 12 -14.58 15.08 -1.41
CA ALA A 12 -15.37 14.03 -0.81
C ALA A 12 -15.74 13.03 -1.91
N GLY A 13 -15.13 11.85 -1.85
CA GLY A 13 -15.29 10.84 -2.87
C GLY A 13 -14.60 9.56 -2.45
N PHE A 14 -14.95 9.07 -1.25
CA PHE A 14 -14.49 7.77 -0.75
C PHE A 14 -15.31 6.59 -1.32
N SER A 15 -16.20 6.84 -2.29
CA SER A 15 -17.14 5.81 -2.75
C SER A 15 -17.43 5.93 -4.24
N SER A 16 -16.50 5.45 -5.05
CA SER A 16 -16.90 4.70 -6.25
C SER A 16 -16.71 3.22 -5.93
N SER A 17 -17.59 2.66 -5.08
CA SER A 17 -17.77 1.22 -5.03
C SER A 17 -18.16 0.78 -6.44
N ILE A 18 -17.23 0.16 -7.14
CA ILE A 18 -17.53 -0.45 -8.41
C ILE A 18 -18.40 -1.66 -8.09
N LYS A 19 -19.72 -1.48 -8.21
CA LYS A 19 -20.57 -2.56 -8.71
C LYS A 19 -20.14 -2.78 -10.15
N SER A 20 -18.98 -3.40 -10.34
CA SER A 20 -18.68 -3.97 -11.64
C SER A 20 -19.77 -4.99 -11.86
N GLU A 21 -20.30 -5.08 -13.06
CA GLU A 21 -21.17 -6.19 -13.49
C GLU A 21 -20.44 -7.56 -13.44
N ILE A 22 -19.37 -7.67 -12.64
CA ILE A 22 -18.54 -8.84 -12.40
C ILE A 22 -18.92 -9.30 -10.99
N GLU A 23 -19.94 -10.16 -10.91
CA GLU A 23 -20.44 -10.71 -9.65
C GLU A 23 -19.29 -11.17 -8.74
N GLY A 24 -19.18 -10.58 -7.55
CA GLY A 24 -18.32 -11.05 -6.46
C GLY A 24 -17.04 -10.26 -6.16
N ILE A 25 -16.62 -9.31 -7.01
CA ILE A 25 -15.42 -8.48 -6.73
C ILE A 25 -15.86 -7.14 -6.13
N TYR A 26 -15.57 -6.95 -4.84
CA TYR A 26 -15.79 -5.68 -4.13
C TYR A 26 -14.43 -4.99 -3.94
N GLY A 27 -14.27 -3.77 -4.47
CA GLY A 27 -13.02 -3.02 -4.33
C GLY A 27 -12.95 -1.79 -5.22
N VAL A 28 -11.95 -0.94 -4.97
CA VAL A 28 -11.62 0.22 -5.82
C VAL A 28 -10.57 -0.25 -6.84
N LEU A 29 -10.93 -0.28 -8.12
CA LEU A 29 -10.22 -1.01 -9.18
C LEU A 29 -8.68 -0.84 -9.20
N PRO A 30 -8.12 0.39 -9.04
CA PRO A 30 -6.67 0.60 -9.00
C PRO A 30 -5.90 -0.19 -7.94
N TYR A 31 -6.54 -0.53 -6.82
CA TYR A 31 -5.90 -1.19 -5.69
C TYR A 31 -6.05 -2.71 -5.74
N VAL A 32 -6.93 -3.22 -6.59
CA VAL A 32 -7.22 -4.66 -6.67
C VAL A 32 -6.07 -5.35 -7.40
N ALA A 33 -5.52 -6.38 -6.76
CA ALA A 33 -4.44 -7.18 -7.33
C ALA A 33 -4.89 -7.90 -8.62
N PRO A 34 -4.00 -8.06 -9.61
CA PRO A 34 -4.36 -8.64 -10.89
C PRO A 34 -5.01 -10.03 -10.73
N GLU A 35 -4.46 -10.90 -9.89
CA GLU A 35 -4.96 -12.27 -9.67
C GLU A 35 -6.38 -12.35 -9.09
N VAL A 36 -6.82 -11.27 -8.43
CA VAL A 36 -8.20 -11.13 -7.94
C VAL A 36 -9.11 -10.65 -9.09
N LEU A 37 -8.61 -9.78 -9.97
CA LEU A 37 -9.32 -9.32 -11.17
C LEU A 37 -9.57 -10.44 -12.19
N SER A 38 -8.65 -11.42 -12.31
CA SER A 38 -8.82 -12.56 -13.22
C SER A 38 -9.78 -13.65 -12.71
N ARG A 39 -10.43 -13.46 -11.55
CA ARG A 39 -11.28 -14.45 -10.87
C ARG A 39 -10.55 -15.78 -10.57
N GLN A 40 -9.23 -15.80 -10.62
CA GLN A 40 -8.43 -17.00 -10.35
C GLN A 40 -8.26 -17.26 -8.85
N SER A 41 -8.45 -16.25 -8.01
CA SER A 41 -8.21 -16.35 -6.56
C SER A 41 -9.12 -15.43 -5.75
N SER A 42 -9.45 -15.85 -4.54
CA SER A 42 -10.07 -15.00 -3.52
C SER A 42 -9.05 -13.96 -3.02
N PHE A 43 -9.53 -12.95 -2.28
CA PHE A 43 -8.62 -12.06 -1.54
C PHE A 43 -7.71 -12.88 -0.62
N THR A 44 -6.41 -12.60 -0.71
CA THR A 44 -5.35 -13.21 0.10
C THR A 44 -4.51 -12.13 0.74
N GLN A 45 -3.68 -12.51 1.72
CA GLN A 45 -2.70 -11.60 2.31
C GLN A 45 -1.79 -10.97 1.23
N ALA A 46 -1.41 -11.74 0.20
CA ALA A 46 -0.59 -11.21 -0.91
C ALA A 46 -1.34 -10.14 -1.74
N SER A 47 -2.67 -10.25 -1.87
CA SER A 47 -3.48 -9.22 -2.54
C SER A 47 -3.59 -7.93 -1.71
N ASP A 48 -3.58 -8.04 -0.37
CA ASP A 48 -3.51 -6.87 0.50
C ASP A 48 -2.15 -6.17 0.38
N ILE A 49 -1.06 -6.93 0.23
CA ILE A 49 0.29 -6.38 -0.02
C ILE A 49 0.35 -5.63 -1.36
N TYR A 50 -0.31 -6.12 -2.40
CA TYR A 50 -0.41 -5.39 -3.66
C TYR A 50 -1.12 -4.06 -3.49
N SER A 51 -2.27 -4.08 -2.81
CA SER A 51 -3.05 -2.88 -2.48
C SER A 51 -2.19 -1.87 -1.71
N PHE A 52 -1.37 -2.36 -0.78
CA PHE A 52 -0.40 -1.55 -0.04
C PHE A 52 0.68 -0.94 -0.95
N GLY A 53 1.19 -1.68 -1.94
CA GLY A 53 2.12 -1.15 -2.93
C GLY A 53 1.55 0.01 -3.74
N ILE A 54 0.26 -0.03 -4.09
CA ILE A 54 -0.43 1.08 -4.75
C ILE A 54 -0.56 2.29 -3.81
N ILE A 55 -0.90 2.06 -2.53
CA ILE A 55 -0.93 3.11 -1.50
C ILE A 55 0.45 3.76 -1.33
N MET A 56 1.53 2.97 -1.37
CA MET A 56 2.89 3.52 -1.31
C MET A 56 3.15 4.51 -2.45
N ILE A 57 2.76 4.17 -3.68
CA ILE A 57 2.90 5.09 -4.81
C ILE A 57 2.02 6.33 -4.64
N GLU A 58 0.78 6.16 -4.17
CA GLU A 58 -0.13 7.29 -3.88
C GLU A 58 0.48 8.25 -2.85
N ILE A 59 1.11 7.75 -1.79
CA ILE A 59 1.82 8.56 -0.79
C ILE A 59 3.01 9.30 -1.41
N SER A 60 3.75 8.64 -2.30
CA SER A 60 4.89 9.23 -3.01
C SER A 60 4.46 10.39 -3.92
N VAL A 61 3.38 10.21 -4.67
CA VAL A 61 2.90 11.20 -5.66
C VAL A 61 2.01 12.28 -5.02
N GLY A 62 1.33 11.95 -3.92
CA GLY A 62 0.32 12.81 -3.29
C GLY A 62 -0.95 12.96 -4.13
N GLN A 63 -1.17 12.09 -5.11
CA GLN A 63 -2.33 12.09 -6.01
C GLN A 63 -2.91 10.69 -6.14
N ARG A 64 -4.22 10.62 -6.39
CA ARG A 64 -4.92 9.33 -6.53
C ARG A 64 -4.39 8.57 -7.75
N PRO A 65 -4.24 7.24 -7.65
CA PRO A 65 -3.86 6.42 -8.79
C PRO A 65 -4.94 6.50 -9.86
N PHE A 66 -4.53 6.84 -11.09
CA PHE A 66 -5.40 6.98 -12.26
C PHE A 66 -6.49 8.06 -12.15
N ASP A 67 -6.17 9.18 -11.49
CA ASP A 67 -7.07 10.33 -11.43
C ASP A 67 -7.48 10.81 -12.84
N GLY A 68 -8.77 11.00 -13.07
CA GLY A 68 -9.35 11.36 -14.37
C GLY A 68 -9.51 10.22 -15.39
N VAL A 69 -9.13 8.98 -15.07
CA VAL A 69 -9.33 7.81 -15.96
C VAL A 69 -10.63 7.08 -15.59
N PRO A 70 -11.51 6.76 -16.57
CA PRO A 70 -12.68 5.93 -16.31
C PRO A 70 -12.26 4.56 -15.74
N PHE A 71 -12.88 4.14 -14.64
CA PHE A 71 -12.65 2.82 -14.06
C PHE A 71 -13.40 1.73 -14.84
N ASP A 72 -12.91 1.44 -16.04
CA ASP A 72 -13.52 0.50 -16.98
C ASP A 72 -12.67 -0.78 -17.16
N LYS A 73 -13.19 -1.71 -17.98
CA LYS A 73 -12.49 -2.97 -18.33
C LYS A 73 -11.16 -2.71 -19.05
N VAL A 74 -10.98 -1.54 -19.67
CA VAL A 74 -9.74 -1.14 -20.36
C VAL A 74 -8.66 -0.79 -19.34
N LEU A 75 -9.01 -0.09 -18.25
CA LEU A 75 -8.08 0.16 -17.15
C LEU A 75 -7.69 -1.15 -16.43
N ALA A 76 -8.65 -2.05 -16.20
CA ALA A 76 -8.37 -3.38 -15.62
C ALA A 76 -7.39 -4.18 -16.50
N ALA A 77 -7.58 -4.17 -17.82
CA ALA A 77 -6.66 -4.80 -18.76
C ALA A 77 -5.28 -4.13 -18.75
N ARG A 78 -5.20 -2.79 -18.66
CA ARG A 78 -3.92 -2.07 -18.61
C ARG A 78 -3.13 -2.36 -17.33
N ILE A 79 -3.80 -2.45 -16.17
CA ILE A 79 -3.17 -2.85 -14.90
C ILE A 79 -2.61 -4.28 -15.01
N TRP A 80 -3.40 -5.18 -15.61
CA TRP A 80 -3.02 -6.56 -15.86
C TRP A 80 -1.80 -6.69 -16.79
N PHE A 81 -1.73 -5.87 -17.86
CA PHE A 81 -0.64 -5.86 -18.84
C PHE A 81 0.52 -4.89 -18.50
N GLU A 82 0.79 -4.63 -17.22
CA GLU A 82 1.97 -3.89 -16.71
C GLU A 82 1.91 -2.35 -16.63
N LEU A 83 0.75 -1.71 -16.73
CA LEU A 83 0.67 -0.29 -16.39
C LEU A 83 0.87 -0.12 -14.87
N ARG A 84 2.07 0.31 -14.47
CA ARG A 84 2.39 0.64 -13.08
C ARG A 84 2.35 2.17 -12.90
N PRO A 85 1.74 2.68 -11.81
CA PRO A 85 1.78 4.11 -11.52
C PRO A 85 3.23 4.60 -11.35
N LYS A 86 3.52 5.83 -11.77
CA LYS A 86 4.86 6.40 -11.69
C LYS A 86 5.11 6.99 -10.30
N PHE A 87 6.31 6.81 -9.77
CA PHE A 87 6.75 7.46 -8.53
C PHE A 87 7.07 8.95 -8.75
N ALA A 88 6.98 9.76 -7.69
CA ALA A 88 7.49 11.14 -7.73
C ALA A 88 9.03 11.16 -7.84
N LEU A 89 9.57 12.19 -8.49
CA LEU A 89 11.00 12.31 -8.80
C LEU A 89 11.92 12.21 -7.57
N GLU A 90 11.47 12.73 -6.42
CA GLU A 90 12.24 12.80 -5.16
C GLU A 90 12.01 11.59 -4.24
N THR A 91 11.41 10.51 -4.75
CA THR A 91 11.13 9.33 -3.93
C THR A 91 12.41 8.54 -3.66
N PRO A 92 12.75 8.23 -2.39
CA PRO A 92 13.95 7.47 -2.08
C PRO A 92 13.97 6.10 -2.76
N ASN A 93 15.13 5.67 -3.28
CA ASN A 93 15.26 4.39 -3.99
C ASN A 93 14.80 3.19 -3.16
N CYS A 94 15.10 3.16 -1.85
CA CYS A 94 14.66 2.10 -0.95
C CYS A 94 13.13 1.98 -0.86
N TYR A 95 12.41 3.09 -1.05
CA TYR A 95 10.96 3.12 -1.11
C TYR A 95 10.44 2.53 -2.41
N ILE A 96 11.04 2.96 -3.53
CA ILE A 96 10.68 2.53 -4.88
C ILE A 96 10.86 1.01 -4.98
N GLU A 97 12.01 0.51 -4.54
CA GLU A 97 12.32 -0.93 -4.53
C GLU A 97 11.30 -1.72 -3.71
N LEU A 98 10.97 -1.25 -2.49
CA LEU A 98 10.00 -1.92 -1.63
C LEU A 98 8.59 -1.91 -2.23
N ALA A 99 8.15 -0.77 -2.78
CA ALA A 99 6.85 -0.66 -3.45
C ALA A 99 6.79 -1.54 -4.69
N MET A 100 7.87 -1.62 -5.47
CA MET A 100 7.95 -2.52 -6.64
C MET A 100 7.87 -4.00 -6.24
N GLN A 101 8.53 -4.40 -5.15
CA GLN A 101 8.39 -5.76 -4.61
C GLN A 101 6.94 -6.08 -4.18
N CYS A 102 6.22 -5.10 -3.62
CA CYS A 102 4.81 -5.27 -3.27
C CYS A 102 3.91 -5.42 -4.50
N LEU A 103 4.31 -4.85 -5.64
CA LEU A 103 3.56 -4.85 -6.91
C LEU A 103 3.98 -5.96 -7.89
N ASP A 104 4.73 -6.95 -7.41
CA ASP A 104 5.14 -8.11 -8.21
C ASP A 104 3.89 -8.83 -8.75
N PRO A 105 3.86 -9.16 -10.06
CA PRO A 105 2.74 -9.90 -10.64
C PRO A 105 2.55 -11.28 -10.01
N ASP A 106 3.62 -11.91 -9.51
CA ASP A 106 3.56 -13.17 -8.79
C ASP A 106 3.27 -12.93 -7.30
N PRO A 107 2.10 -13.36 -6.78
CA PRO A 107 1.76 -13.17 -5.36
C PRO A 107 2.74 -13.82 -4.39
N GLN A 108 3.47 -14.86 -4.81
CA GLN A 108 4.44 -15.56 -3.96
C GLN A 108 5.76 -14.80 -3.78
N LYS A 109 6.07 -13.87 -4.69
CA LYS A 109 7.27 -13.03 -4.61
C LYS A 109 7.07 -11.78 -3.76
N ARG A 110 5.81 -11.47 -3.43
CA ARG A 110 5.49 -10.30 -2.61
C ARG A 110 5.97 -10.50 -1.18
N PRO A 111 6.58 -9.48 -0.55
CA PRO A 111 7.03 -9.59 0.83
C PRO A 111 5.84 -9.68 1.79
N THR A 112 6.02 -10.34 2.93
CA THR A 112 5.01 -10.35 3.98
C THR A 112 4.95 -9.00 4.71
N ALA A 113 3.81 -8.67 5.32
CA ALA A 113 3.65 -7.45 6.11
C ALA A 113 4.72 -7.29 7.20
N SER A 114 5.20 -8.40 7.78
CA SER A 114 6.29 -8.41 8.76
C SER A 114 7.61 -7.92 8.16
N VAL A 115 7.95 -8.40 6.96
CA VAL A 115 9.17 -7.99 6.23
C VAL A 115 9.08 -6.52 5.84
N ILE A 116 7.94 -6.08 5.30
CA ILE A 116 7.70 -4.67 4.96
C ILE A 116 7.89 -3.78 6.18
N THR A 117 7.27 -4.13 7.30
CA THR A 117 7.38 -3.38 8.56
C THR A 117 8.83 -3.30 9.02
N GLY A 118 9.58 -4.41 8.94
CA GLY A 118 11.01 -4.44 9.25
C GLY A 118 11.82 -3.51 8.35
N ASN A 119 11.59 -3.55 7.03
CA ASN A 119 12.30 -2.72 6.05
C ASN A 119 11.99 -1.23 6.24
N LEU A 120 10.74 -0.87 6.46
CA LEU A 120 10.32 0.51 6.72
C LEU A 120 10.93 1.02 8.02
N ILE A 121 10.81 0.27 9.12
CA ILE A 121 11.36 0.68 10.41
C ILE A 121 12.88 0.82 10.32
N ASN A 122 13.59 -0.16 9.76
CA ASN A 122 15.05 -0.14 9.72
C ASN A 122 15.62 0.87 8.70
N GLY A 123 14.91 1.11 7.59
CA GLY A 123 15.36 2.01 6.54
C GLY A 123 15.01 3.49 6.75
N TRP A 124 13.95 3.78 7.52
CA TRP A 124 13.40 5.14 7.66
C TRP A 124 13.55 5.75 9.04
N THR A 125 13.86 4.96 10.06
CA THR A 125 14.14 5.53 11.37
C THR A 125 15.62 5.88 11.49
N PRO A 126 15.98 7.13 11.80
CA PRO A 126 17.33 7.39 12.29
C PRO A 126 17.53 6.56 13.56
N SER A 127 18.72 5.97 13.71
CA SER A 127 19.06 5.04 14.81
C SER A 127 18.69 5.56 16.21
N THR A 128 18.58 6.88 16.36
CA THR A 128 18.16 7.59 17.58
C THR A 128 16.68 7.39 17.95
N PHE A 129 15.77 7.19 16.99
CA PHE A 129 14.33 6.98 17.26
C PHE A 129 13.99 5.51 17.57
N LEU A 130 14.89 4.57 17.28
CA LEU A 130 14.69 3.14 17.57
C LEU A 130 14.92 2.79 19.04
N LEU A 131 15.79 3.51 19.74
CA LEU A 131 16.07 3.26 21.16
C LEU A 131 14.79 3.31 22.01
N PRO A 132 13.94 4.35 21.94
CA PRO A 132 12.69 4.39 22.68
C PRO A 132 11.71 3.26 22.30
N TYR A 133 11.54 2.98 20.99
CA TYR A 133 10.60 1.96 20.54
C TYR A 133 11.04 0.54 20.89
N LYS A 134 12.36 0.27 20.82
CA LYS A 134 12.95 -1.01 21.19
C LYS A 134 12.90 -1.23 22.70
N ILE A 135 13.13 -0.18 23.50
CA ILE A 135 12.96 -0.22 24.96
C ILE A 135 11.49 -0.48 25.32
N LEU A 136 10.53 0.25 24.74
CA LEU A 136 9.10 0.03 24.98
C LEU A 136 8.65 -1.39 24.62
N LYS A 137 9.13 -1.91 23.48
CA LYS A 137 8.80 -3.29 23.06
C LYS A 137 9.41 -4.34 23.98
N LEU A 138 10.64 -4.11 24.49
CA LEU A 138 11.28 -4.99 25.46
C LEU A 138 10.59 -4.93 26.83
N GLU A 139 10.19 -3.75 27.29
CA GLU A 139 9.41 -3.57 28.52
C GLU A 139 8.05 -4.25 28.41
N GLN A 140 7.36 -4.11 27.28
CA GLN A 140 6.11 -4.84 27.03
C GLN A 140 6.31 -6.36 27.01
N LEU A 141 7.39 -6.84 26.37
CA LEU A 141 7.70 -8.27 26.34
C LEU A 141 8.00 -8.81 27.76
N ASN A 142 8.80 -8.07 28.53
CA ASN A 142 9.12 -8.40 29.92
C ASN A 142 7.86 -8.38 30.79
N ASN A 143 7.02 -7.35 30.68
CA ASN A 143 5.75 -7.24 31.41
C ASN A 143 4.73 -8.34 31.05
N ASN A 144 4.85 -8.94 29.87
CA ASN A 144 4.03 -10.07 29.44
C ASN A 144 4.61 -11.45 29.83
N LEU A 145 5.91 -11.52 30.12
CA LEU A 145 6.59 -12.73 30.63
C LEU A 145 6.38 -12.95 32.15
N TRP A 146 6.11 -11.87 32.91
CA TRP A 146 5.83 -11.94 34.36
C TRP A 146 4.34 -12.02 34.72
N LYS A 147 3.47 -12.43 33.79
CA LYS A 147 2.09 -12.79 34.14
C LYS A 147 2.06 -14.24 34.61
N PRO A 148 1.60 -14.53 35.84
CA PRO A 148 1.55 -15.90 36.32
C PRO A 148 0.63 -16.71 35.41
N ILE A 149 1.14 -17.84 34.93
CA ILE A 149 0.37 -18.85 34.20
C ILE A 149 -0.75 -19.27 35.15
N ARG A 150 -2.00 -18.95 34.80
CA ARG A 150 -3.19 -19.30 35.55
C ARG A 150 -3.89 -20.47 34.88
#